data_AF-A0A4R9BDE1-F1
#
_entry.id   AF-A0A4R9BDE1-F1
#
_cell.length_a   1.000
_cell.length_b   1.000
_cell.length_c   1.000
_cell.angle_alpha   90.00
_cell.angle_beta   90.00
_cell.angle_gamma   90.00
#
_symmetry.space_group_name_H-M   'P 1'
#
loop_
_entity.id
_entity.type
_entity.pdbx_description
1 polymer ?
#
loop_
_entity_poly.entity_id
_entity_poly.type
_entity_poly.pdbx_seq_one_letter_code
_entity_poly.pdbx_strand_id
1 'polypeptide(L)'
;MLTEAAQAAARTKGIYLAAHFHAIRGRRGTLKAIGATRHDILVAYSHIVGDNVDYADLGADWLVRRKSPEHQVALLVHQIEKLGGEVTATMPAA
;
A
#
# COMPACT_ATOMS: atom_id res chain seq x y z
N MET A 1 3.78 2.63 23.50
CA MET A 1 4.62 1.63 22.82
C MET A 1 4.22 1.36 21.36
N LEU A 2 2.93 1.33 20.98
CA LEU A 2 2.53 1.16 19.56
C LEU A 2 2.74 2.42 18.71
N THR A 3 2.63 3.60 19.31
CA THR A 3 2.85 4.89 18.62
C THR A 3 4.30 5.04 18.17
N GLU A 4 5.23 4.69 19.05
CA GLU A 4 6.67 4.75 18.84
C GLU A 4 7.10 3.72 17.78
N ALA A 5 6.55 2.51 17.85
CA ALA A 5 6.73 1.48 16.82
C ALA A 5 6.22 1.94 15.45
N ALA A 6 5.03 2.55 15.39
CA ALA A 6 4.49 3.11 14.16
C ALA A 6 5.37 4.26 13.61
N GLN A 7 5.90 5.13 14.47
CA GLN A 7 6.84 6.19 14.07
C GLN A 7 8.18 5.65 13.59
N ALA A 8 8.66 4.55 14.17
CA ALA A 8 9.86 3.85 13.70
C ALA A 8 9.60 3.21 12.32
N ALA A 9 8.52 2.43 12.18
CA ALA A 9 8.11 1.80 10.92
C ALA A 9 7.93 2.83 9.80
N ALA A 10 7.35 4.00 10.10
CA ALA A 10 7.17 5.10 9.14
C ALA A 10 8.49 5.66 8.58
N ARG A 11 9.63 5.44 9.25
CA ARG A 11 10.97 5.88 8.81
C ARG A 11 11.77 4.78 8.12
N THR A 12 11.31 3.53 8.18
CA THR A 12 11.98 2.39 7.56
C THR A 12 11.67 2.35 6.06
N LYS A 13 12.71 2.27 5.23
CA LYS A 13 12.53 2.25 3.77
C LYS A 13 12.23 0.83 3.28
N GLY A 14 11.50 0.72 2.17
CA GLY A 14 11.28 -0.55 1.48
C GLY A 14 10.19 -1.45 2.07
N ILE A 15 9.59 -1.08 3.21
CA ILE A 15 8.53 -1.87 3.85
C ILE A 15 7.13 -1.33 3.58
N TYR A 16 6.14 -2.21 3.67
CA TYR A 16 4.73 -1.87 3.46
C TYR A 16 4.23 -0.79 4.43
N LEU A 17 4.58 -0.89 5.72
CA LEU A 17 4.09 0.04 6.75
C LEU A 17 4.47 1.50 6.45
N ALA A 18 5.68 1.73 5.93
CA ALA A 18 6.12 3.06 5.53
C ALA A 18 5.37 3.57 4.30
N ALA A 19 5.21 2.72 3.28
CA ALA A 19 4.46 3.07 2.08
C ALA A 19 3.00 3.44 2.42
N HIS A 20 2.35 2.66 3.30
CA HIS A 20 1.00 2.93 3.76
C HIS A 20 0.89 4.20 4.61
N PHE A 21 1.85 4.42 5.52
CA PHE A 21 1.96 5.67 6.29
C PHE A 21 2.02 6.89 5.37
N HIS A 22 2.91 6.89 4.38
CA HIS A 22 3.08 8.02 3.47
C HIS A 22 1.85 8.26 2.59
N ALA A 23 1.20 7.20 2.11
CA ALA A 23 -0.03 7.29 1.33
C ALA A 23 -1.17 7.98 2.11
N ILE A 24 -1.31 7.67 3.40
CA ILE A 24 -2.32 8.29 4.26
C ILE A 24 -1.90 9.70 4.69
N ARG A 25 -0.63 9.89 5.05
CA ARG A 25 -0.10 11.18 5.52
C ARG A 25 -0.37 12.29 4.51
N GLY A 26 -0.17 12.03 3.22
CA GLY A 26 -0.43 13.01 2.16
C GLY A 26 -1.89 13.45 2.04
N ARG A 27 -2.85 12.64 2.49
CA ARG A 27 -4.29 12.90 2.35
C ARG A 27 -4.98 13.31 3.65
N ARG A 28 -4.51 12.82 4.80
CA ARG A 28 -5.20 12.91 6.10
C ARG A 28 -4.30 13.41 7.25
N GLY A 29 -3.03 13.72 6.96
CA GLY A 29 -2.09 14.23 7.94
C GLY A 29 -1.44 13.15 8.83
N THR A 30 -0.41 13.57 9.57
CA THR A 30 0.49 12.67 10.33
C THR A 30 -0.23 11.87 11.42
N LEU A 31 -1.10 12.51 12.22
CA LEU A 31 -1.77 11.83 13.34
C LEU A 31 -2.66 10.66 12.87
N LYS A 32 -3.39 10.87 11.77
CA LYS A 32 -4.23 9.83 11.16
C LYS A 32 -3.38 8.71 10.55
N ALA A 33 -2.25 9.06 9.93
CA ALA A 33 -1.31 8.08 9.39
C ALA A 33 -0.68 7.19 10.48
N ILE A 34 -0.26 7.76 11.62
CA ILE A 34 0.22 6.99 12.78
C ILE A 34 -0.89 6.09 13.33
N GLY A 35 -2.14 6.58 13.39
CA GLY A 35 -3.30 5.77 13.76
C GLY A 35 -3.47 4.53 12.87
N ALA A 36 -3.41 4.71 11.55
CA ALA A 36 -3.51 3.60 10.60
C ALA A 36 -2.34 2.62 10.72
N THR A 37 -1.11 3.11 10.83
CA THR A 37 0.09 2.25 10.94
C THR A 37 0.05 1.42 12.22
N ARG A 38 -0.49 1.95 13.33
CA ARG A 38 -0.73 1.18 14.57
C ARG A 38 -1.71 0.03 14.34
N HIS A 39 -2.79 0.28 13.61
CA HIS A 39 -3.75 -0.75 13.26
C HIS A 39 -3.12 -1.84 12.38
N ASP A 40 -2.32 -1.47 11.38
CA ASP A 40 -1.61 -2.43 10.53
C ASP A 40 -0.66 -3.33 11.34
N ILE A 41 0.08 -2.76 12.30
CA ILE A 41 0.96 -3.52 13.20
C ILE A 41 0.15 -4.53 14.02
N LEU A 42 -1.01 -4.14 14.53
CA LEU A 42 -1.89 -5.04 15.29
C LEU A 42 -2.44 -6.18 14.42
N VAL A 43 -2.84 -5.87 13.19
CA VAL A 43 -3.30 -6.88 12.23
C VAL A 43 -2.17 -7.87 11.93
N ALA A 44 -0.97 -7.38 11.61
CA ALA A 44 0.19 -8.23 11.38
C ALA A 44 0.50 -9.13 12.60
N TYR A 45 0.47 -8.58 13.81
CA TYR A 45 0.65 -9.35 15.04
C TYR A 45 -0.42 -10.43 15.22
N SER A 46 -1.69 -10.13 14.96
CA SER A 46 -2.77 -11.12 15.07
C SER A 46 -2.59 -12.30 14.12
N HIS A 47 -2.08 -12.08 12.90
CA HIS A 47 -1.77 -13.15 11.95
C HIS A 47 -0.55 -13.97 12.39
N ILE A 48 0.54 -13.30 12.81
CA ILE A 48 1.75 -13.97 13.32
C ILE A 48 1.39 -14.93 14.45
N VAL A 49 0.63 -14.45 15.45
CA VAL A 49 0.28 -15.24 16.63
C VAL A 49 -0.82 -16.26 16.34
N GLY A 50 -1.80 -15.90 15.51
CA GLY A 50 -2.91 -16.79 15.17
C GLY A 50 -2.46 -17.99 14.34
N ASP A 51 -1.60 -17.77 13.35
CA ASP A 51 -1.14 -18.79 12.41
C ASP A 51 0.23 -19.38 12.80
N ASN A 52 0.86 -18.86 13.86
CA ASN A 52 2.21 -19.19 14.31
C ASN A 52 3.25 -19.13 13.17
N VAL A 53 3.21 -18.03 12.43
CA VAL A 53 4.09 -17.78 11.27
C VAL A 53 5.00 -16.59 11.52
N ASP A 54 6.17 -16.60 10.90
CA ASP A 54 7.09 -15.46 10.97
C ASP A 54 6.52 -14.23 10.25
N TYR A 55 6.93 -13.03 10.69
CA TYR A 55 6.56 -11.80 10.02
C TYR A 55 7.18 -11.73 8.63
N ALA A 56 6.32 -11.70 7.61
CA ALA A 56 6.70 -11.42 6.23
C ALA A 56 6.16 -10.04 5.82
N ASP A 57 7.06 -9.11 5.51
CA ASP A 57 6.65 -7.79 5.01
C ASP A 57 6.09 -7.90 3.59
N LEU A 58 5.00 -7.20 3.33
CA LEU A 58 4.33 -7.20 2.02
C LEU A 58 5.15 -6.44 0.94
N GLY A 59 6.12 -5.63 1.36
CA GLY A 59 6.96 -4.78 0.52
C GLY A 59 6.31 -3.43 0.20
N ALA A 60 7.15 -2.44 -0.09
CA ALA A 60 6.72 -1.06 -0.39
C ALA A 60 5.71 -0.96 -1.55
N ASP A 61 5.80 -1.84 -2.56
CA ASP A 61 4.95 -1.80 -3.74
C ASP A 61 3.61 -2.51 -3.58
N TRP A 62 3.33 -3.11 -2.42
CA TRP A 62 2.11 -3.89 -2.23
C TRP A 62 0.83 -3.10 -2.46
N LEU A 63 0.80 -1.81 -2.09
CA LEU A 63 -0.35 -0.93 -2.35
C LEU A 63 -0.65 -0.74 -3.83
N VAL A 64 0.36 -0.86 -4.68
CA VAL A 64 0.20 -0.84 -6.14
C VAL A 64 -0.23 -2.22 -6.62
N ARG A 65 0.50 -3.28 -6.24
CA ARG A 65 0.22 -4.66 -6.67
C ARG A 65 -1.15 -5.19 -6.25
N ARG A 66 -1.70 -4.71 -5.13
CA ARG A 66 -3.03 -5.12 -4.64
C ARG A 66 -4.17 -4.56 -5.51
N LYS A 67 -3.95 -3.48 -6.26
CA LYS A 67 -4.95 -2.99 -7.21
C LYS A 67 -5.05 -3.98 -8.35
N SER A 68 -6.27 -4.27 -8.79
CA SER A 68 -6.45 -5.19 -9.91
C SER A 68 -5.74 -4.62 -11.15
N PRO A 69 -4.89 -5.41 -11.83
CA PRO A 69 -4.21 -4.97 -13.04
C PRO A 69 -5.17 -4.37 -14.06
N GLU A 70 -6.39 -4.91 -14.15
CA GLU A 70 -7.47 -4.46 -15.01
C GLU A 70 -7.93 -3.04 -14.66
N HIS A 71 -8.10 -2.73 -13.37
CA HIS A 71 -8.40 -1.36 -12.95
C HIS A 71 -7.25 -0.41 -13.26
N GLN A 72 -6.01 -0.86 -13.09
CA GLN A 72 -4.85 -0.01 -13.35
C GLN A 72 -4.70 0.29 -14.85
N VAL A 73 -4.94 -0.70 -15.72
CA VAL A 73 -5.01 -0.52 -17.17
C VAL A 73 -6.14 0.43 -17.55
N ALA A 74 -7.35 0.24 -17.03
CA ALA A 74 -8.49 1.11 -17.32
C ALA A 74 -8.21 2.58 -16.93
N LEU A 75 -7.57 2.79 -15.78
CA LEU A 75 -7.18 4.13 -15.31
C LEU A 75 -6.13 4.77 -16.22
N LEU A 76 -5.17 3.99 -16.72
CA LEU A 76 -4.15 4.46 -17.66
C LEU A 76 -4.73 4.78 -19.05
N VAL A 77 -5.61 3.92 -19.57
CA VAL A 77 -6.33 4.17 -20.83
C VAL A 77 -7.10 5.49 -20.73
N HIS A 78 -7.89 5.66 -19.68
CA HIS A 78 -8.67 6.88 -19.46
C HIS A 78 -7.78 8.14 -19.34
N GLN A 79 -6.60 8.03 -18.73
CA GLN A 79 -5.65 9.15 -18.64
C GLN A 79 -5.09 9.53 -20.01
N ILE A 80 -4.80 8.57 -20.87
CA ILE A 80 -4.24 8.84 -22.21
C ILE A 80 -5.32 9.39 -23.15
N GLU A 81 -6.54 8.85 -23.09
CA GLU A 81 -7.71 9.40 -23.82
C GLU A 81 -7.94 10.87 -23.47
N LYS A 82 -7.85 11.22 -22.18
CA LYS A 82 -7.98 12.60 -21.71
C LYS A 82 -6.89 13.54 -22.24
N LEU A 83 -5.71 12.99 -22.57
CA LEU A 83 -4.62 13.70 -23.20
C LEU A 83 -4.74 13.79 -24.74
N GLY A 84 -5.81 13.22 -25.31
CA GLY A 84 -6.09 13.24 -26.75
C GLY A 84 -5.38 12.13 -27.54
N GLY A 85 -4.83 11.12 -26.86
CA GLY A 85 -4.24 9.95 -27.51
C GLY A 85 -5.23 8.79 -27.60
N GLU A 86 -5.31 8.13 -28.76
CA GLU A 86 -5.97 6.82 -28.88
C GLU A 86 -5.02 5.72 -28.40
N VAL A 87 -5.50 4.84 -27.51
CA VAL A 87 -4.71 3.73 -26.96
C VAL A 87 -5.49 2.43 -27.11
N THR A 88 -4.84 1.44 -27.75
CA THR A 88 -5.30 0.06 -27.75
C THR A 88 -4.49 -0.72 -26.73
N ALA A 89 -5.08 -1.01 -25.56
CA ALA A 89 -4.46 -1.85 -24.55
C ALA A 89 -4.66 -3.34 -24.92
N THR A 90 -3.59 -4.03 -25.32
CA THR A 90 -3.61 -5.50 -25.46
C THR A 90 -3.08 -6.11 -24.17
N MET A 91 -3.95 -6.76 -23.41
CA MET A 91 -3.53 -7.56 -22.26
C MET A 91 -3.14 -8.95 -22.78
N PRO A 92 -1.90 -9.43 -22.54
CA PRO A 92 -1.61 -10.84 -22.74
C PRO A 92 -2.46 -11.64 -21.76
N ALA A 93 -3.23 -12.59 -22.29
CA ALA A 93 -3.93 -13.58 -21.49
C ALA A 93 -2.90 -14.40 -20.71
N ALA A 94 -3.07 -14.46 -19.39
CA ALA A 94 -2.36 -15.39 -18.51
C ALA A 94 -3.05 -16.76 -18.52
#